data_AF-A0A1Z9NF30-F1
#
_entry.id   AF-A0A1Z9NF30-F1
#
_cell.length_a   1.000
_cell.length_b   1.000
_cell.length_c   1.000
_cell.angle_alpha   90.00
_cell.angle_beta   90.00
_cell.angle_gamma   90.00
#
_symmetry.space_group_name_H-M   'P 1'
#
loop_
_entity.id
_entity.type
_entity.pdbx_description
1 polymer ?
#
loop_
_entity_poly.entity_id
_entity_poly.type
_entity_poly.pdbx_seq_one_letter_code
_entity_poly.pdbx_strand_id
1 'polypeptide(L)'
;MASSEEEWPEEGDLLICTVKDIKQNGAYLSLDAYDGREGFVFVGEIAAGWVRNIRAHVREGQRVVAKVIQVKRDRKRVELSLKSVSEERRRDTVQSWKNEERAIQIMRVVAERVGWDEKKGVEISNQMTESFGTLYGALEECAISEGALIDAGFEGDWTVVVTTLAMENIVPPFVEIRGVFDIQVWGEEGVYAIRDALIEAESCAEGLEDVSLTCHYDGAPSYRVDIRAPDYQAAESVWISAVKAVENSMSSVDGSLSIERS
;
A
#
# COMPACT_ATOMS: atom_id res chain seq x y z
N MET A 1 -21.05 -23.80 -17.46
CA MET A 1 -21.14 -23.98 -16.00
C MET A 1 -19.84 -24.64 -15.56
N ALA A 2 -18.79 -23.86 -15.38
CA ALA A 2 -17.57 -24.34 -14.73
C ALA A 2 -17.84 -24.36 -13.23
N SER A 3 -17.44 -25.43 -12.56
CA SER A 3 -17.64 -25.61 -11.14
C SER A 3 -17.02 -24.43 -10.38
N SER A 4 -17.85 -23.69 -9.63
CA SER A 4 -17.34 -23.00 -8.45
C SER A 4 -16.81 -24.09 -7.53
N GLU A 5 -15.52 -24.42 -7.65
CA GLU A 5 -14.83 -25.10 -6.55
C GLU A 5 -15.17 -24.29 -5.30
N GLU A 6 -15.61 -24.98 -4.25
CA GLU A 6 -15.93 -24.34 -2.98
C GLU A 6 -14.62 -23.70 -2.46
N GLU A 7 -14.33 -22.46 -2.87
CA GLU A 7 -13.12 -21.72 -2.54
C GLU A 7 -13.06 -21.45 -1.03
N TRP A 8 -12.25 -22.22 -0.30
CA TRP A 8 -12.07 -22.07 1.15
C TRP A 8 -10.90 -21.14 1.40
N PRO A 9 -10.97 -20.28 2.44
CA PRO A 9 -9.77 -19.59 2.89
C PRO A 9 -8.73 -20.60 3.37
N GLU A 10 -7.49 -20.14 3.47
CA GLU A 10 -6.38 -20.92 3.98
C GLU A 10 -6.11 -20.61 5.46
N GLU A 11 -5.48 -21.57 6.15
CA GLU A 11 -5.05 -21.33 7.53
C GLU A 11 -3.98 -20.26 7.56
N GLY A 12 -4.20 -19.22 8.36
CA GLY A 12 -3.31 -18.07 8.43
C GLY A 12 -3.89 -16.79 7.85
N ASP A 13 -4.87 -16.89 6.94
CA ASP A 13 -5.46 -15.76 6.23
C ASP A 13 -6.05 -14.72 7.19
N LEU A 14 -5.91 -13.46 6.82
CA LEU A 14 -6.57 -12.34 7.49
C LEU A 14 -7.76 -11.91 6.64
N LEU A 15 -8.96 -12.07 7.20
CA LEU A 15 -10.20 -11.82 6.49
C LEU A 15 -10.97 -10.67 7.12
N ILE A 16 -11.60 -9.85 6.28
CA ILE A 16 -12.64 -8.93 6.73
C ILE A 16 -13.93 -9.72 6.90
N CYS A 17 -14.48 -9.63 8.10
CA CYS A 17 -15.64 -10.40 8.51
C CYS A 17 -16.67 -9.51 9.17
N THR A 18 -17.95 -9.79 8.95
CA THR A 18 -19.07 -9.10 9.60
C THR A 18 -19.65 -9.95 10.71
N VAL A 19 -19.70 -9.44 11.95
CA VAL A 19 -20.31 -10.15 13.09
C VAL A 19 -21.81 -10.32 12.85
N LYS A 20 -22.28 -11.56 12.78
CA LYS A 20 -23.70 -11.90 12.54
C LYS A 20 -24.45 -12.13 13.83
N ASP A 21 -23.88 -12.89 14.76
CA ASP A 21 -24.57 -13.33 15.96
C ASP A 21 -23.57 -13.57 17.11
N ILE A 22 -23.95 -13.18 18.32
CA ILE A 22 -23.11 -13.28 19.51
C ILE A 22 -23.76 -14.26 20.50
N LYS A 23 -23.07 -15.38 20.76
CA LYS A 23 -23.46 -16.40 21.73
C LYS A 23 -22.64 -16.29 23.00
N GLN A 24 -22.93 -17.14 24.00
CA GLN A 24 -22.18 -17.17 25.26
C GLN A 24 -20.76 -17.71 25.08
N ASN A 25 -20.57 -18.66 24.16
CA ASN A 25 -19.31 -19.36 23.92
C ASN A 25 -18.46 -18.76 22.79
N GLY A 26 -18.94 -17.70 22.12
CA GLY A 26 -18.25 -17.13 20.96
C GLY A 26 -19.17 -16.26 20.10
N ALA A 27 -18.69 -15.94 18.90
CA ALA A 27 -19.43 -15.16 17.90
C ALA A 27 -19.37 -15.83 16.53
N TYR A 28 -20.45 -15.74 15.77
CA TYR A 28 -20.52 -16.12 14.36
C TYR A 28 -20.28 -14.90 13.48
N LEU A 29 -19.42 -15.05 12.49
CA LEU A 29 -19.00 -14.00 11.58
C LEU A 29 -19.22 -14.47 10.15
N SER A 30 -19.75 -13.60 9.30
CA SER A 30 -19.78 -13.78 7.85
C SER A 30 -18.42 -13.44 7.28
N LEU A 31 -17.90 -14.25 6.36
CA LEU A 31 -16.67 -13.95 5.64
C LEU A 31 -17.02 -13.10 4.41
N ASP A 32 -16.65 -11.83 4.38
CA ASP A 32 -17.18 -10.90 3.37
C ASP A 32 -16.70 -11.25 1.95
N ALA A 33 -15.50 -11.81 1.81
CA ALA A 33 -14.94 -12.26 0.52
C ALA A 33 -15.45 -13.63 0.06
N TYR A 34 -16.10 -14.40 0.94
CA TYR A 34 -16.52 -15.77 0.64
C TYR A 34 -18.03 -15.89 0.78
N ASP A 35 -18.72 -15.84 -0.35
CA ASP A 35 -20.18 -15.78 -0.38
C ASP A 35 -20.83 -16.95 0.36
N GLY A 36 -21.79 -16.61 1.22
CA GLY A 36 -22.53 -17.56 2.04
C GLY A 36 -21.72 -18.30 3.12
N ARG A 37 -20.46 -17.92 3.40
CA ARG A 37 -19.63 -18.63 4.40
C ARG A 37 -19.61 -17.94 5.75
N GLU A 38 -19.68 -18.78 6.78
CA GLU A 38 -19.61 -18.37 8.16
C GLU A 38 -18.37 -18.97 8.86
N GLY A 39 -17.74 -18.13 9.68
CA GLY A 39 -16.71 -18.51 10.63
C GLY A 39 -17.19 -18.34 12.06
N PHE A 40 -16.54 -19.05 12.98
CA PHE A 40 -16.83 -18.97 14.41
C PHE A 40 -15.57 -18.56 15.17
N VAL A 41 -15.70 -17.53 16.01
CA VAL A 41 -14.67 -17.10 16.95
C VAL A 41 -15.06 -17.60 18.33
N PHE A 42 -14.26 -18.51 18.91
CA PHE A 42 -14.46 -18.95 20.29
C PHE A 42 -14.19 -17.79 21.27
N VAL A 43 -14.86 -17.75 22.43
CA VAL A 43 -14.71 -16.67 23.43
C VAL A 43 -13.24 -16.40 23.81
N GLY A 44 -12.43 -17.45 23.92
CA GLY A 44 -11.00 -17.34 24.21
C GLY A 44 -10.18 -16.70 23.09
N GLU A 45 -10.71 -16.62 21.87
CA GLU A 45 -10.06 -16.08 20.67
C GLU A 45 -10.51 -14.63 20.34
N ILE A 46 -11.36 -14.02 21.17
CA ILE A 46 -11.91 -12.68 20.92
C ILE A 46 -10.95 -11.57 21.35
N ALA A 47 -10.31 -11.70 22.51
CA ALA A 47 -9.39 -10.69 23.04
C ALA A 47 -8.28 -11.36 23.86
N ALA A 48 -7.19 -10.61 24.08
CA ALA A 48 -6.17 -11.02 25.04
C ALA A 48 -6.74 -10.97 26.47
N GLY A 49 -6.52 -12.03 27.26
CA GLY A 49 -6.99 -12.14 28.63
C GLY A 49 -8.39 -12.77 28.77
N TRP A 50 -8.95 -12.69 29.99
CA TRP A 50 -10.24 -13.32 30.30
C TRP A 50 -11.42 -12.47 29.85
N VAL A 51 -12.23 -12.99 28.92
CA VAL A 51 -13.42 -12.32 28.40
C VAL A 51 -14.65 -12.73 29.22
N ARG A 52 -15.15 -11.82 30.08
CA ARG A 52 -16.40 -12.03 30.84
C ARG A 52 -17.66 -11.76 30.01
N ASN A 53 -17.60 -10.79 29.10
CA ASN A 53 -18.73 -10.39 28.26
C ASN A 53 -18.25 -10.08 26.84
N ILE A 54 -18.64 -10.94 25.89
CA ILE A 54 -18.27 -10.81 24.48
C ILE A 54 -18.80 -9.52 23.86
N ARG A 55 -20.00 -9.08 24.28
CA ARG A 55 -20.66 -7.86 23.77
C ARG A 55 -19.90 -6.58 24.13
N ALA A 56 -18.91 -6.65 25.03
CA ALA A 56 -18.01 -5.54 25.31
C ALA A 56 -16.90 -5.38 24.26
N HIS A 57 -16.60 -6.43 23.49
CA HIS A 57 -15.51 -6.46 22.50
C HIS A 57 -16.02 -6.39 21.05
N VAL A 58 -17.19 -6.98 20.78
CA VAL A 58 -17.78 -7.02 19.44
C VAL A 58 -19.28 -6.74 19.47
N ARG A 59 -19.81 -6.20 18.37
CA ARG A 59 -21.23 -5.90 18.18
C ARG A 59 -21.76 -6.57 16.91
N GLU A 60 -23.01 -6.99 16.91
CA GLU A 60 -23.69 -7.48 15.70
C GLU A 60 -23.67 -6.38 14.63
N GLY A 61 -23.37 -6.74 13.38
CA GLY A 61 -23.17 -5.84 12.26
C GLY A 61 -21.78 -5.18 12.20
N GLN A 62 -20.94 -5.33 13.23
CA GLN A 62 -19.58 -4.77 13.21
C GLN A 62 -18.69 -5.56 12.24
N ARG A 63 -17.93 -4.83 11.42
CA ARG A 63 -16.85 -5.42 10.60
C ARG A 63 -15.56 -5.49 11.40
N VAL A 64 -14.91 -6.64 11.36
CA VAL A 64 -13.68 -6.95 12.11
C VAL A 64 -12.71 -7.71 11.22
N VAL A 65 -11.41 -7.58 11.47
CA VAL A 65 -10.40 -8.46 10.87
C VAL A 65 -10.23 -9.68 11.76
N ALA A 66 -10.35 -10.86 11.17
CA ALA A 66 -10.14 -12.13 11.86
C ALA A 66 -9.10 -12.98 11.14
N LYS A 67 -8.23 -13.64 11.92
CA LYS A 67 -7.30 -14.64 11.40
C LYS A 67 -7.98 -15.99 11.31
N VAL A 68 -7.80 -16.70 10.20
CA VAL A 68 -8.18 -18.11 10.06
C VAL A 68 -7.22 -18.98 10.85
N ILE A 69 -7.77 -19.70 11.83
CA ILE A 69 -7.02 -20.63 12.67
C ILE A 69 -7.10 -22.04 12.12
N GLN A 70 -8.29 -22.45 11.71
CA GLN A 70 -8.51 -23.80 11.20
C GLN A 70 -9.68 -23.84 10.22
N VAL A 71 -9.57 -24.65 9.18
CA VAL A 71 -10.64 -24.85 8.19
C VAL A 71 -11.12 -26.30 8.21
N LYS A 72 -12.38 -26.51 8.59
CA LYS A 72 -13.04 -27.83 8.63
C LYS A 72 -13.98 -27.96 7.45
N ARG A 73 -13.43 -28.36 6.29
CA ARG A 73 -14.16 -28.49 5.02
C ARG A 73 -15.30 -29.53 5.10
N ASP A 74 -15.10 -30.62 5.84
CA ASP A 74 -16.10 -31.66 6.10
C ASP A 74 -17.35 -31.13 6.81
N ARG A 75 -17.17 -30.14 7.70
CA ARG A 75 -18.24 -29.53 8.50
C ARG A 75 -18.66 -28.16 8.02
N LYS A 76 -18.13 -27.74 6.87
CA LYS A 76 -18.30 -26.39 6.30
C LYS A 76 -18.10 -25.27 7.33
N ARG A 77 -17.07 -25.37 8.17
CA ARG A 77 -16.84 -24.43 9.27
C ARG A 77 -15.41 -23.88 9.28
N VAL A 78 -15.29 -22.58 9.48
CA VAL A 78 -14.00 -21.90 9.69
C VAL A 78 -13.88 -21.48 11.16
N GLU A 79 -12.76 -21.79 11.80
CA GLU A 79 -12.43 -21.28 13.13
C GLU A 79 -11.55 -20.05 12.99
N LEU A 80 -11.94 -18.98 13.67
CA LEU A 80 -11.38 -17.65 13.53
C LEU A 80 -10.84 -17.13 14.86
N SER A 81 -9.89 -16.21 14.80
CA SER A 81 -9.36 -15.49 15.96
C SER A 81 -9.23 -13.99 15.70
N LEU A 82 -9.74 -13.19 16.62
CA LEU A 82 -9.60 -11.73 16.62
C LEU A 82 -8.34 -11.28 17.38
N LYS A 83 -7.97 -12.01 18.44
CA LYS A 83 -6.79 -11.70 19.27
C LYS A 83 -5.47 -12.03 18.58
N SER A 84 -5.48 -12.95 17.61
CA SER A 84 -4.28 -13.32 16.82
C SER A 84 -3.94 -12.31 15.72
N VAL A 85 -4.67 -11.20 15.63
CA VAL A 85 -4.42 -10.11 14.68
C VAL A 85 -3.83 -8.92 15.45
N SER A 86 -2.59 -8.55 15.15
CA SER A 86 -1.98 -7.33 15.71
C SER A 86 -2.68 -6.08 15.19
N GLU A 87 -2.55 -4.96 15.92
CA GLU A 87 -3.12 -3.68 15.47
C GLU A 87 -2.59 -3.24 14.11
N GLU A 88 -1.28 -3.43 13.87
CA GLU A 88 -0.63 -3.15 12.58
C GLU A 88 -1.27 -3.97 11.45
N ARG A 89 -1.24 -5.30 11.56
CA ARG A 89 -1.85 -6.20 10.55
C ARG A 89 -3.33 -5.91 10.33
N ARG A 90 -4.06 -5.52 11.38
CA ARG A 90 -5.47 -5.14 11.27
C ARG A 90 -5.63 -3.90 10.40
N ARG A 91 -4.83 -2.86 10.63
CA ARG A 91 -4.86 -1.63 9.82
C ARG A 91 -4.51 -1.93 8.37
N ASP A 92 -3.45 -2.71 8.15
CA ASP A 92 -2.99 -3.07 6.80
C ASP A 92 -4.08 -3.84 6.06
N THR A 93 -4.66 -4.87 6.69
CA THR A 93 -5.74 -5.67 6.08
C THR A 93 -6.97 -4.80 5.75
N VAL A 94 -7.34 -3.88 6.64
CA VAL A 94 -8.45 -2.95 6.38
C VAL A 94 -8.12 -2.00 5.22
N GLN A 95 -6.88 -1.54 5.12
CA GLN A 95 -6.45 -0.67 4.03
C GLN A 95 -6.44 -1.42 2.70
N SER A 96 -5.84 -2.60 2.63
CA SER A 96 -5.85 -3.46 1.43
C SER A 96 -7.28 -3.76 0.98
N TRP A 97 -8.18 -4.09 1.91
CA TRP A 97 -9.57 -4.34 1.57
C TRP A 97 -10.29 -3.10 1.00
N LYS A 98 -10.06 -1.90 1.55
CA LYS A 98 -10.61 -0.65 0.98
C LYS A 98 -10.05 -0.35 -0.41
N ASN A 99 -8.77 -0.63 -0.61
CA ASN A 99 -8.11 -0.49 -1.91
C ASN A 99 -8.76 -1.42 -2.94
N GLU A 100 -9.01 -2.69 -2.59
CA GLU A 100 -9.71 -3.64 -3.46
C GLU A 100 -11.15 -3.21 -3.76
N GLU A 101 -11.92 -2.72 -2.77
CA GLU A 101 -13.25 -2.17 -3.03
C GLU A 101 -13.22 -1.01 -4.02
N ARG A 102 -12.22 -0.12 -3.90
CA ARG A 102 -12.03 0.99 -4.82
C ARG A 102 -11.71 0.50 -6.23
N ALA A 103 -10.85 -0.52 -6.35
CA ALA A 103 -10.50 -1.12 -7.63
C ALA A 103 -11.73 -1.73 -8.31
N ILE A 104 -12.57 -2.46 -7.56
CA ILE A 104 -13.84 -3.01 -8.05
C ILE A 104 -14.78 -1.89 -8.54
N GLN A 105 -14.86 -0.77 -7.81
CA GLN A 105 -15.67 0.38 -8.23
C GLN A 105 -15.16 1.01 -9.53
N ILE A 106 -13.84 1.17 -9.68
CA ILE A 106 -13.23 1.67 -10.91
C ILE A 106 -13.54 0.73 -12.08
N MET A 107 -13.36 -0.58 -11.90
CA MET A 107 -13.66 -1.56 -12.95
C MET A 107 -15.14 -1.63 -13.30
N ARG A 108 -16.04 -1.34 -12.36
CA ARG A 108 -17.47 -1.17 -12.67
C ARG A 108 -17.72 0.03 -13.59
N VAL A 109 -17.03 1.15 -13.36
CA VAL A 109 -17.12 2.33 -14.24
C VAL A 109 -16.53 2.02 -15.62
N VAL A 110 -15.41 1.28 -15.68
CA VAL A 110 -14.85 0.78 -16.95
C VAL A 110 -15.89 -0.03 -17.70
N ALA A 111 -16.47 -1.05 -17.05
CA ALA A 111 -17.48 -1.93 -17.64
C ALA A 111 -18.67 -1.15 -18.20
N GLU A 112 -19.16 -0.13 -17.49
CA GLU A 112 -20.23 0.75 -17.96
C GLU A 112 -19.80 1.56 -19.20
N ARG A 113 -18.60 2.14 -19.20
CA ARG A 113 -18.07 2.94 -20.32
C ARG A 113 -17.86 2.14 -21.60
N VAL A 114 -17.39 0.89 -21.47
CA VAL A 114 -17.07 0.02 -22.62
C VAL A 114 -18.21 -0.94 -22.97
N GLY A 115 -19.32 -0.90 -22.23
CA GLY A 115 -20.51 -1.71 -22.50
C GLY A 115 -20.34 -3.20 -22.18
N TRP A 116 -19.57 -3.55 -21.15
CA TRP A 116 -19.46 -4.93 -20.67
C TRP A 116 -20.65 -5.30 -19.78
N ASP A 117 -21.05 -6.57 -19.88
CA ASP A 117 -21.90 -7.17 -18.87
C ASP A 117 -21.09 -7.50 -17.61
N GLU A 118 -21.82 -7.82 -16.54
CA GLU A 118 -21.23 -8.14 -15.24
C GLU A 118 -20.24 -9.31 -15.32
N LYS A 119 -20.53 -10.33 -16.13
CA LYS A 119 -19.67 -11.52 -16.26
C LYS A 119 -18.34 -11.17 -16.88
N LYS A 120 -18.35 -10.41 -17.97
CA LYS A 120 -17.13 -9.99 -18.65
C LYS A 120 -16.30 -9.06 -17.78
N GLY A 121 -16.93 -8.13 -17.05
CA GLY A 121 -16.23 -7.24 -16.12
C GLY A 121 -15.51 -8.02 -15.01
N VAL A 122 -16.17 -9.03 -14.43
CA VAL A 122 -15.56 -9.92 -13.43
C VAL A 122 -14.44 -10.76 -14.04
N GLU A 123 -14.64 -11.33 -15.24
CA GLU A 123 -13.62 -12.14 -15.93
C GLU A 123 -12.33 -11.35 -16.16
N ILE A 124 -12.42 -10.13 -16.70
CA ILE A 124 -11.24 -9.27 -16.91
C ILE A 124 -10.59 -8.87 -15.58
N SER A 125 -11.38 -8.54 -14.56
CA SER A 125 -10.84 -8.19 -13.23
C SER A 125 -10.07 -9.36 -12.61
N ASN A 126 -10.54 -10.59 -12.80
CA ASN A 126 -9.83 -11.79 -12.34
C ASN A 126 -8.53 -12.00 -13.11
N GLN A 127 -8.53 -11.84 -14.44
CA GLN A 127 -7.31 -11.94 -15.26
C GLN A 127 -6.26 -10.88 -14.85
N MET A 128 -6.69 -9.65 -14.57
CA MET A 128 -5.82 -8.60 -14.03
C MET A 128 -5.26 -9.00 -12.66
N THR A 129 -6.10 -9.54 -11.78
CA THR A 129 -5.66 -10.03 -10.46
C THR A 129 -4.63 -11.15 -10.58
N GLU A 130 -4.81 -12.10 -11.49
CA GLU A 130 -3.85 -13.18 -11.75
C GLU A 130 -2.51 -12.65 -12.28
N SER A 131 -2.53 -11.58 -13.09
CA SER A 131 -1.33 -11.01 -13.71
C SER A 131 -0.54 -10.10 -12.76
N PHE A 132 -1.23 -9.34 -11.91
CA PHE A 132 -0.63 -8.29 -11.06
C PHE A 132 -0.72 -8.59 -9.56
N GLY A 133 -1.23 -9.76 -9.17
CA GLY A 133 -1.38 -10.19 -7.78
C GLY A 133 -2.67 -9.69 -7.12
N THR A 134 -3.03 -8.42 -7.29
CA THR A 134 -4.34 -7.89 -6.87
C THR A 134 -4.94 -6.96 -7.92
N LEU A 135 -6.26 -6.74 -7.85
CA LEU A 135 -6.93 -5.84 -8.77
C LEU A 135 -6.48 -4.39 -8.55
N TYR A 136 -6.33 -3.98 -7.29
CA TYR A 136 -5.78 -2.66 -7.00
C TYR A 136 -4.33 -2.51 -7.49
N GLY A 137 -3.50 -3.53 -7.32
CA GLY A 137 -2.12 -3.55 -7.83
C GLY A 137 -2.04 -3.39 -9.35
N ALA A 138 -2.93 -4.06 -10.10
CA ALA A 138 -3.02 -3.85 -11.55
C ALA A 138 -3.30 -2.39 -11.91
N LEU A 139 -4.16 -1.72 -11.15
CA LEU A 139 -4.47 -0.31 -11.39
C LEU A 139 -3.36 0.63 -10.89
N GLU A 140 -2.61 0.28 -9.83
CA GLU A 140 -1.39 1.01 -9.44
C GLU A 140 -0.36 0.99 -10.57
N GLU A 141 -0.10 -0.17 -11.17
CA GLU A 141 0.80 -0.29 -12.33
C GLU A 141 0.32 0.55 -13.52
N CYS A 142 -0.99 0.59 -13.76
CA CYS A 142 -1.57 1.45 -14.79
C CYS A 142 -1.44 2.95 -14.49
N ALA A 143 -1.44 3.34 -13.22
CA ALA A 143 -1.24 4.72 -12.81
C ALA A 143 0.23 5.15 -12.93
N ILE A 144 1.17 4.19 -12.87
CA ILE A 144 2.61 4.41 -13.03
C ILE A 144 3.01 4.39 -14.51
N SER A 145 2.48 3.46 -15.30
CA SER A 145 2.87 3.23 -16.69
C SER A 145 1.65 3.09 -17.61
N GLU A 146 1.58 3.93 -18.64
CA GLU A 146 0.50 3.89 -19.63
C GLU A 146 0.42 2.54 -20.38
N GLY A 147 1.55 1.83 -20.49
CA GLY A 147 1.69 0.55 -21.20
C GLY A 147 1.42 -0.69 -20.35
N ALA A 148 1.20 -0.56 -19.04
CA ALA A 148 1.22 -1.70 -18.10
C ALA A 148 0.36 -2.89 -18.52
N LEU A 149 -0.89 -2.65 -18.97
CA LEU A 149 -1.79 -3.71 -19.41
C LEU A 149 -1.34 -4.36 -20.73
N ILE A 150 -0.87 -3.54 -21.68
CA ILE A 150 -0.43 -4.05 -22.99
C ILE A 150 0.82 -4.90 -22.82
N ASP A 151 1.75 -4.46 -21.97
CA ASP A 151 2.99 -5.19 -21.65
C ASP A 151 2.70 -6.52 -20.94
N ALA A 152 1.61 -6.59 -20.15
CA ALA A 152 1.10 -7.81 -19.54
C ALA A 152 0.27 -8.70 -20.49
N GLY A 153 0.11 -8.30 -21.77
CA GLY A 153 -0.56 -9.09 -22.80
C GLY A 153 -2.06 -8.85 -22.92
N PHE A 154 -2.61 -7.82 -22.29
CA PHE A 154 -4.00 -7.42 -22.45
C PHE A 154 -4.19 -6.57 -23.71
N GLU A 155 -5.25 -6.86 -24.47
CA GLU A 155 -5.54 -6.18 -25.73
C GLU A 155 -6.96 -5.59 -25.76
N GLY A 156 -7.09 -4.45 -26.45
CA GLY A 156 -8.36 -3.80 -26.77
C GLY A 156 -8.52 -2.41 -26.18
N ASP A 157 -9.43 -1.61 -26.74
CA ASP A 157 -9.62 -0.19 -26.42
C ASP A 157 -9.96 0.10 -24.94
N TRP A 158 -10.42 -0.92 -24.22
CA TRP A 158 -10.73 -0.82 -22.80
C TRP A 158 -9.49 -0.61 -21.93
N THR A 159 -8.31 -1.04 -22.38
CA THR A 159 -7.06 -0.86 -21.61
C THR A 159 -6.78 0.62 -21.40
N VAL A 160 -6.96 1.44 -22.43
CA VAL A 160 -6.83 2.91 -22.36
C VAL A 160 -7.80 3.52 -21.34
N VAL A 161 -9.04 3.01 -21.28
CA VAL A 161 -10.06 3.48 -20.33
C VAL A 161 -9.67 3.13 -18.89
N VAL A 162 -9.14 1.93 -18.66
CA VAL A 162 -8.63 1.51 -17.35
C VAL A 162 -7.44 2.37 -16.94
N THR A 163 -6.44 2.53 -17.81
CA THR A 163 -5.25 3.34 -17.56
C THR A 163 -5.61 4.78 -17.22
N THR A 164 -6.51 5.39 -17.99
CA THR A 164 -6.99 6.76 -17.72
C THR A 164 -7.64 6.86 -16.34
N LEU A 165 -8.56 5.94 -16.02
CA LEU A 165 -9.25 5.96 -14.73
C LEU A 165 -8.31 5.67 -13.56
N ALA A 166 -7.30 4.82 -13.76
CA ALA A 166 -6.27 4.55 -12.78
C ALA A 166 -5.46 5.81 -12.46
N MET A 167 -4.91 6.50 -13.47
CA MET A 167 -4.18 7.75 -13.28
C MET A 167 -5.02 8.83 -12.57
N GLU A 168 -6.31 8.93 -12.89
CA GLU A 168 -7.20 9.93 -12.25
C GLU A 168 -7.56 9.58 -10.80
N ASN A 169 -7.58 8.30 -10.44
CA ASN A 169 -8.19 7.83 -9.18
C ASN A 169 -7.22 7.07 -8.28
N ILE A 170 -5.99 6.81 -8.69
CA ILE A 170 -5.02 6.07 -7.88
C ILE A 170 -3.80 6.94 -7.70
N VAL A 171 -3.36 7.01 -6.45
CA VAL A 171 -2.13 7.69 -6.09
C VAL A 171 -1.07 6.60 -6.01
N PRO A 172 -0.10 6.56 -6.94
CA PRO A 172 0.97 5.59 -6.88
C PRO A 172 1.69 5.65 -5.52
N PRO A 173 2.18 4.51 -5.01
CA PRO A 173 3.04 4.53 -3.84
C PRO A 173 4.32 5.30 -4.21
N PHE A 174 4.64 6.33 -3.44
CA PHE A 174 5.91 7.03 -3.62
C PHE A 174 7.01 6.24 -2.92
N VAL A 175 8.19 6.24 -3.54
CA VAL A 175 9.42 5.79 -2.90
C VAL A 175 10.01 6.96 -2.12
N GLU A 176 10.42 6.70 -0.88
CA GLU A 176 11.23 7.62 -0.10
C GLU A 176 12.67 7.11 -0.03
N ILE A 177 13.63 7.91 -0.51
CA ILE A 177 15.06 7.72 -0.22
C ILE A 177 15.41 8.70 0.90
N ARG A 178 16.12 8.21 1.92
CA ARG A 178 16.67 9.05 2.98
C ARG A 178 18.17 8.95 3.00
N GLY A 179 18.83 10.08 3.21
CA GLY A 179 20.25 10.14 3.45
C GLY A 179 20.63 11.27 4.38
N VAL A 180 21.91 11.34 4.67
CA VAL A 180 22.51 12.31 5.57
C VAL A 180 23.71 12.93 4.88
N PHE A 181 23.72 14.25 4.81
CA PHE A 181 24.90 15.03 4.48
C PHE A 181 25.50 15.54 5.78
N ASP A 182 26.70 15.09 6.11
CA ASP A 182 27.52 15.66 7.17
C ASP A 182 28.42 16.74 6.58
N ILE A 183 28.11 17.99 6.85
CA ILE A 183 28.77 19.15 6.25
C ILE A 183 29.43 20.00 7.34
N GLN A 184 30.73 20.24 7.18
CA GLN A 184 31.50 21.20 7.98
C GLN A 184 32.19 22.18 7.05
N VAL A 185 32.08 23.48 7.37
CA VAL A 185 32.82 24.53 6.67
C VAL A 185 33.58 25.35 7.71
N TRP A 186 34.87 25.54 7.48
CA TRP A 186 35.74 26.33 8.34
C TRP A 186 35.86 27.75 7.77
N GLY A 187 35.32 28.73 8.48
CA GLY A 187 35.43 30.13 8.08
C GLY A 187 34.25 30.97 8.56
N GLU A 188 34.35 32.28 8.38
CA GLU A 188 33.34 33.25 8.79
C GLU A 188 32.04 33.13 7.98
N GLU A 189 32.09 32.53 6.79
CA GLU A 189 30.94 32.34 5.89
C GLU A 189 30.36 30.92 5.91
N GLY A 190 30.78 30.07 6.87
CA GLY A 190 30.44 28.64 6.86
C GLY A 190 28.93 28.33 6.83
N VAL A 191 28.12 29.11 7.55
CA VAL A 191 26.65 28.93 7.56
C VAL A 191 26.04 29.24 6.19
N TYR A 192 26.57 30.24 5.46
CA TYR A 192 26.08 30.59 4.13
C TYR A 192 26.45 29.52 3.12
N ALA A 193 27.69 29.03 3.15
CA ALA A 193 28.15 27.94 2.29
C ALA A 193 27.33 26.65 2.48
N ILE A 194 27.02 26.28 3.73
CA ILE A 194 26.18 25.12 4.03
C ILE A 194 24.76 25.34 3.49
N ARG A 195 24.16 26.50 3.74
CA ARG A 195 22.82 26.83 3.27
C ARG A 195 22.74 26.76 1.75
N ASP A 196 23.69 27.38 1.06
CA ASP A 196 23.69 27.45 -0.39
C ASP A 196 23.88 26.05 -1.00
N ALA A 197 24.73 25.20 -0.41
CA ALA A 197 24.85 23.79 -0.81
C ALA A 197 23.54 22.99 -0.66
N LEU A 198 22.81 23.18 0.45
CA LEU A 198 21.51 22.50 0.66
C LEU A 198 20.43 23.03 -0.30
N ILE A 199 20.42 24.34 -0.59
CA ILE A 199 19.51 24.92 -1.60
C ILE A 199 19.81 24.34 -2.98
N GLU A 200 21.08 24.21 -3.38
CA GLU A 200 21.46 23.59 -4.65
C GLU A 200 21.04 22.11 -4.73
N ALA A 201 21.08 21.39 -3.61
CA ALA A 201 20.55 20.03 -3.53
C ALA A 201 19.02 20.01 -3.77
N GLU A 202 18.26 20.86 -3.08
CA GLU A 202 16.79 20.97 -3.24
C GLU A 202 16.41 21.37 -4.67
N SER A 203 17.20 22.24 -5.29
CA SER A 203 17.03 22.70 -6.67
C SER A 203 17.06 21.55 -7.69
N CYS A 204 17.71 20.43 -7.37
CA CYS A 204 17.80 19.26 -8.27
C CYS A 204 16.44 18.58 -8.51
N ALA A 205 15.45 18.82 -7.65
CA ALA A 205 14.09 18.32 -7.82
C ALA A 205 13.14 19.36 -8.43
N GLU A 206 13.55 20.63 -8.58
CA GLU A 206 12.67 21.67 -9.11
C GLU A 206 12.29 21.39 -10.58
N GLY A 207 10.99 21.44 -10.86
CA GLY A 207 10.44 21.24 -12.20
C GLY A 207 10.29 19.77 -12.61
N LEU A 208 10.65 18.81 -11.74
CA LEU A 208 10.32 17.41 -11.93
C LEU A 208 8.89 17.13 -11.42
N GLU A 209 8.11 16.42 -12.22
CA GLU A 209 6.74 16.04 -11.86
C GLU A 209 6.77 14.96 -10.78
N ASP A 210 5.97 15.14 -9.73
CA ASP A 210 5.82 14.19 -8.62
C ASP A 210 7.12 13.78 -7.89
N VAL A 211 8.18 14.60 -8.01
CA VAL A 211 9.45 14.41 -7.29
C VAL A 211 9.72 15.60 -6.38
N SER A 212 10.15 15.32 -5.15
CA SER A 212 10.58 16.35 -4.20
C SER A 212 11.86 15.92 -3.49
N LEU A 213 12.78 16.86 -3.27
CA LEU A 213 13.92 16.72 -2.37
C LEU A 213 13.83 17.81 -1.30
N THR A 214 13.91 17.43 -0.03
CA THR A 214 13.92 18.37 1.09
C THR A 214 15.08 18.10 2.03
N CYS A 215 15.77 19.16 2.44
CA CYS A 215 16.85 19.12 3.39
C CYS A 215 16.38 19.60 4.78
N HIS A 216 16.73 18.85 5.82
CA HIS A 216 16.38 19.13 7.20
C HIS A 216 17.62 19.23 8.08
N TYR A 217 17.61 20.20 9.00
CA TYR A 217 18.65 20.30 10.02
C TYR A 217 18.36 19.33 11.17
N ASP A 218 19.14 18.26 11.25
CA ASP A 218 19.06 17.27 12.34
C ASP A 218 20.07 17.55 13.47
N GLY A 219 21.02 18.47 13.24
CA GLY A 219 21.99 18.94 14.24
C GLY A 219 23.41 18.94 13.68
N ALA A 220 24.14 20.05 13.80
CA ALA A 220 25.47 20.15 13.20
C ALA A 220 26.42 19.03 13.67
N PRO A 221 27.19 18.39 12.74
CA PRO A 221 27.32 18.71 11.31
C PRO A 221 26.30 18.02 10.38
N SER A 222 25.26 17.39 10.91
CA SER A 222 24.35 16.48 10.20
C SER A 222 23.09 17.16 9.66
N TYR A 223 22.80 16.90 8.38
CA TYR A 223 21.64 17.39 7.65
C TYR A 223 20.95 16.22 6.93
N ARG A 224 19.68 15.94 7.26
CA ARG A 224 18.91 14.87 6.61
C ARG A 224 18.39 15.33 5.26
N VAL A 225 18.44 14.44 4.29
CA VAL A 225 17.93 14.63 2.94
C VAL A 225 16.85 13.58 2.71
N ASP A 226 15.63 14.06 2.47
CA ASP A 226 14.47 13.21 2.18
C ASP A 226 14.07 13.44 0.71
N ILE A 227 14.13 12.39 -0.11
CA ILE A 227 13.67 12.40 -1.50
C ILE A 227 12.40 11.57 -1.59
N ARG A 228 11.37 12.11 -2.20
CA ARG A 228 10.13 11.41 -2.54
C ARG A 228 9.94 11.43 -4.05
N ALA A 229 9.68 10.27 -4.66
CA ALA A 229 9.54 10.13 -6.11
C ALA A 229 8.54 9.01 -6.45
N PRO A 230 7.98 8.96 -7.68
CA PRO A 230 7.05 7.92 -8.10
C PRO A 230 7.70 6.53 -8.21
N ASP A 231 9.02 6.47 -8.45
CA ASP A 231 9.77 5.23 -8.56
C ASP A 231 11.23 5.40 -8.09
N TYR A 232 11.93 4.28 -7.91
CA TYR A 232 13.34 4.27 -7.48
C TYR A 232 14.29 4.91 -8.49
N GLN A 233 14.02 4.84 -9.78
CA GLN A 233 14.90 5.38 -10.81
C GLN A 233 14.88 6.91 -10.80
N ALA A 234 13.69 7.50 -10.69
CA ALA A 234 13.50 8.94 -10.49
C ALA A 234 14.16 9.40 -9.19
N ALA A 235 13.93 8.68 -8.10
CA ALA A 235 14.54 8.98 -6.80
C ALA A 235 16.08 8.92 -6.86
N GLU A 236 16.65 7.90 -7.50
CA GLU A 236 18.09 7.71 -7.66
C GLU A 236 18.71 8.81 -8.51
N SER A 237 18.06 9.19 -9.61
CA SER A 237 18.54 10.24 -10.50
C SER A 237 18.67 11.58 -9.77
N VAL A 238 17.68 11.91 -8.92
CA VAL A 238 17.72 13.13 -8.11
C VAL A 238 18.76 13.02 -7.00
N TRP A 239 18.89 11.86 -6.34
CA TRP A 239 19.93 11.62 -5.33
C TRP A 239 21.33 11.87 -5.89
N ILE A 240 21.66 11.27 -7.04
CA ILE A 240 22.96 11.45 -7.70
C ILE A 240 23.19 12.93 -8.07
N SER A 241 22.17 13.61 -8.56
CA SER A 241 22.25 15.03 -8.94
C SER A 241 22.50 15.92 -7.72
N ALA A 242 21.79 15.68 -6.62
CA ALA A 242 21.93 16.40 -5.37
C ALA A 242 23.31 16.20 -4.73
N VAL A 243 23.80 14.96 -4.67
CA VAL A 243 25.16 14.64 -4.19
C VAL A 243 26.20 15.45 -4.97
N LYS A 244 26.11 15.43 -6.31
CA LYS A 244 27.03 16.15 -7.17
C LYS A 244 26.93 17.68 -7.01
N ALA A 245 25.73 18.21 -6.80
CA ALA A 245 25.53 19.64 -6.54
C ALA A 245 26.24 20.06 -5.24
N VAL A 246 26.03 19.30 -4.15
CA VAL A 246 26.67 19.57 -2.86
C VAL A 246 28.19 19.42 -2.93
N GLU A 247 28.70 18.39 -3.60
CA GLU A 247 30.15 18.21 -3.82
C GLU A 247 30.76 19.41 -4.55
N ASN A 248 30.08 19.93 -5.59
CA ASN A 248 30.55 21.10 -6.32
C ASN A 248 30.52 22.36 -5.45
N SER A 249 29.43 22.61 -4.72
CA SER A 249 29.33 23.75 -3.80
C SER A 249 30.45 23.69 -2.74
N MET A 250 30.66 22.52 -2.15
CA MET A 250 31.67 22.30 -1.11
C MET A 250 33.11 22.39 -1.61
N SER A 251 33.37 22.14 -2.91
CA SER A 251 34.71 22.28 -3.49
C SER A 251 35.25 23.72 -3.49
N SER A 252 34.37 24.71 -3.32
CA SER A 252 34.71 26.13 -3.30
C SER A 252 35.09 26.67 -1.92
N VAL A 253 34.94 25.86 -0.87
CA VAL A 253 35.16 26.24 0.53
C VAL A 253 36.09 25.27 1.25
N ASP A 254 36.75 25.73 2.32
CA ASP A 254 37.57 24.86 3.16
C ASP A 254 36.67 24.17 4.20
N GLY A 255 36.63 22.84 4.18
CA GLY A 255 35.65 22.08 4.94
C GLY A 255 35.73 20.57 4.74
N SER A 256 34.72 19.86 5.24
CA SER A 256 34.53 18.43 5.00
C SER A 256 33.07 18.11 4.66
N LEU A 257 32.90 17.10 3.81
CA LEU A 257 31.62 16.55 3.38
C LEU A 257 31.69 15.03 3.51
N SER A 258 30.74 14.44 4.23
CA SER A 258 30.48 13.00 4.23
C SER A 258 29.01 12.79 3.88
N ILE A 259 28.73 11.76 3.08
CA ILE A 259 27.39 11.47 2.60
C ILE A 259 27.09 10.01 2.89
N GLU A 260 26.02 9.78 3.63
CA GLU A 260 25.51 8.45 3.95
C GLU A 260 24.08 8.31 3.44
N ARG A 261 23.77 7.15 2.86
CA ARG A 261 22.41 6.79 2.45
C ARG A 261 21.90 5.70 3.36
N SER A 262 20.66 5.85 3.81
CA SER A 262 19.92 4.88 4.62
C SER A 262 18.99 4.00 3.79
#